data_AF-A0A7Y5MPA0-F1
#
_entry.id   AF-A0A7Y5MPA0-F1
#
_cell.length_a   1.000
_cell.length_b   1.000
_cell.length_c   1.000
_cell.angle_alpha   90.00
_cell.angle_beta   90.00
_cell.angle_gamma   90.00
#
_symmetry.space_group_name_H-M   'P 1'
#
loop_
_entity.id
_entity.type
_entity.pdbx_description
1 polymer ?
#
loop_
_entity_poly.entity_id
_entity_poly.type
_entity_poly.pdbx_seq_one_letter_code
_entity_poly.pdbx_strand_id
1 'polypeptide(L)'
;MSHPLFPKRSKKRGFTLIELLIVIAIVLILIAIALPNFLEAQARSRVTKSQAEMRTLATAIEGLRSERGVLLIDFWDDHTTQANIRINTKFNKIGHWFPPCSIVHPDQRSMACVLYPLTSPVKYITEVPRDPFAPEPGQFRSGNTGHDEHVNLPGNQTYLYADRDSGINRGDGDWNQTTFPPVPIPGQLRPLKMDEFTLSGFGPAVEKNLDGNSVRLPYVYSPTNGSKSIGMIYYRSTTGFGSPNS
;
A
#
# COMPACT_ATOMS: atom_id res chain seq x y z
N MET A 1 -56.76 65.88 -21.95
CA MET A 1 -55.68 65.29 -22.76
C MET A 1 -54.77 64.51 -21.84
N SER A 2 -54.77 63.18 -21.91
CA SER A 2 -53.79 62.33 -21.22
C SER A 2 -53.72 60.98 -21.94
N HIS A 3 -52.72 60.81 -22.80
CA HIS A 3 -52.41 59.54 -23.44
C HIS A 3 -51.77 58.57 -22.43
N PRO A 4 -52.20 57.30 -22.36
CA PRO A 4 -51.53 56.31 -21.52
C PRO A 4 -50.25 55.83 -22.21
N LEU A 5 -49.11 55.97 -21.52
CA LEU A 5 -47.83 55.39 -21.93
C LEU A 5 -47.80 53.91 -21.51
N PHE A 6 -47.97 53.00 -22.47
CA PHE A 6 -47.78 51.57 -22.22
C PHE A 6 -46.28 51.29 -21.98
N PRO A 7 -45.92 50.58 -20.89
CA PRO A 7 -44.53 50.27 -20.59
C PRO A 7 -43.96 49.29 -21.63
N LYS A 8 -42.83 49.67 -22.24
CA LYS A 8 -42.11 48.88 -23.24
C LYS A 8 -41.60 47.59 -22.59
N ARG A 9 -42.21 46.44 -22.87
CA ARG A 9 -41.73 45.12 -22.43
C ARG A 9 -40.25 44.97 -22.82
N SER A 10 -39.37 44.84 -21.82
CA SER A 10 -37.99 44.46 -22.08
C SER A 10 -37.98 43.05 -22.66
N LYS A 11 -37.39 42.89 -23.85
CA LYS A 11 -37.19 41.56 -24.43
C LYS A 11 -36.22 40.80 -23.52
N LYS A 12 -36.74 39.85 -22.72
CA LYS A 12 -35.88 38.88 -22.03
C LYS A 12 -35.18 38.07 -23.12
N ARG A 13 -33.86 38.22 -23.23
CA ARG A 13 -33.02 37.36 -24.09
C ARG A 13 -32.96 35.98 -23.42
N GLY A 14 -33.59 34.98 -24.04
CA GLY A 14 -33.45 33.58 -23.64
C GLY A 14 -32.18 32.97 -24.23
N PHE A 15 -31.59 32.02 -23.51
CA PHE A 15 -30.44 31.25 -23.99
C PHE A 15 -30.88 30.32 -25.14
N THR A 16 -30.11 30.23 -26.21
CA THR A 16 -30.41 29.33 -27.33
C THR A 16 -29.91 27.92 -27.03
N LEU A 17 -30.60 26.91 -27.54
CA LEU A 17 -30.15 25.51 -27.42
C LEU A 17 -28.78 25.30 -28.08
N ILE A 18 -28.49 26.02 -29.16
CA ILE A 18 -27.20 25.92 -29.87
C ILE A 18 -26.05 26.53 -29.05
N GLU A 19 -26.27 27.64 -28.33
CA GLU A 19 -25.27 28.19 -27.41
C GLU A 19 -24.90 27.16 -26.32
N LEU A 20 -25.90 26.48 -25.75
CA LEU A 20 -25.65 25.45 -24.75
C LEU A 20 -24.87 24.26 -25.32
N LEU A 21 -25.22 23.84 -26.53
CA LEU A 21 -24.62 22.69 -27.18
C LEU A 21 -23.13 22.94 -27.51
N ILE A 22 -22.78 24.14 -27.97
CA ILE A 22 -21.38 24.52 -28.23
C ILE A 22 -20.58 24.54 -26.92
N VAL A 23 -21.15 25.08 -25.83
CA VAL A 23 -20.46 25.12 -24.53
C VAL A 23 -20.17 23.71 -24.03
N ILE A 24 -21.14 22.80 -24.08
CA ILE A 24 -20.95 21.41 -23.65
C ILE A 24 -19.91 20.72 -24.55
N ALA A 25 -19.93 20.94 -25.86
CA ALA A 25 -18.95 20.37 -26.78
C ALA A 25 -17.52 20.81 -26.44
N ILE A 26 -17.29 22.09 -26.13
CA ILE A 26 -15.97 22.59 -25.74
C ILE A 26 -15.53 21.97 -24.40
N VAL A 27 -16.42 21.90 -23.41
CA VAL A 27 -16.10 21.28 -22.10
C VAL A 27 -15.70 19.81 -22.26
N LEU A 28 -16.39 19.05 -23.11
CA LEU A 28 -16.05 17.65 -23.37
C LEU A 28 -14.68 17.48 -24.03
N ILE A 29 -14.30 18.36 -24.97
CA ILE A 29 -12.97 18.37 -25.59
C ILE A 29 -11.88 18.63 -24.53
N LEU A 30 -12.11 19.60 -23.63
CA LEU A 30 -11.16 19.92 -22.57
C LEU A 30 -10.99 18.76 -21.58
N ILE A 31 -12.09 18.12 -21.16
CA ILE A 31 -12.06 16.97 -20.25
C ILE A 31 -11.32 15.79 -20.90
N ALA A 32 -11.55 15.52 -22.18
CA ALA A 32 -10.91 14.41 -22.89
C ALA A 32 -9.37 14.49 -22.85
N ILE A 33 -8.80 15.70 -22.90
CA ILE A 33 -7.35 15.93 -22.82
C ILE A 33 -6.87 15.98 -21.36
N ALA A 34 -7.63 16.63 -20.48
CA ALA A 34 -7.21 16.88 -19.11
C ALA A 34 -7.29 15.62 -18.22
N LEU A 35 -8.33 14.79 -18.38
CA LEU A 35 -8.59 13.63 -17.53
C LEU A 35 -7.45 12.60 -17.51
N PRO A 36 -6.90 12.12 -18.64
CA PRO A 36 -5.81 11.14 -18.59
C PRO A 36 -4.57 11.67 -17.87
N ASN A 37 -4.21 12.93 -18.11
CA ASN A 37 -3.08 13.58 -17.45
C ASN A 37 -3.32 13.73 -15.95
N PHE A 38 -4.55 14.07 -15.55
CA PHE A 38 -4.94 14.17 -14.14
C PHE A 38 -4.84 12.81 -13.43
N LEU A 39 -5.34 11.73 -14.04
CA LEU A 39 -5.24 10.39 -13.47
C LEU A 39 -3.78 9.94 -13.31
N GLU A 40 -2.92 10.24 -14.29
CA GLU A 40 -1.50 9.93 -14.19
C GLU A 40 -0.80 10.74 -13.09
N ALA A 41 -1.10 12.03 -12.97
CA ALA A 41 -0.59 12.88 -11.89
C ALA A 41 -1.04 12.38 -10.50
N GLN A 42 -2.30 11.95 -10.38
CA GLN A 42 -2.82 11.35 -9.14
C GLN A 42 -2.08 10.05 -8.80
N ALA A 43 -1.85 9.16 -9.77
CA ALA A 43 -1.08 7.94 -9.55
C ALA A 43 0.35 8.24 -9.09
N ARG A 44 1.05 9.18 -9.71
CA ARG A 44 2.39 9.60 -9.29
C ARG A 44 2.40 10.18 -7.87
N SER A 45 1.39 10.97 -7.51
CA SER A 45 1.24 11.52 -6.15
C SER A 45 1.07 10.41 -5.11
N ARG A 46 0.24 9.39 -5.40
CA ARG A 46 0.08 8.22 -4.52
C ARG A 46 1.37 7.42 -4.38
N VAL A 47 2.12 7.17 -5.45
CA VAL A 47 3.45 6.53 -5.37
C VAL A 47 4.39 7.32 -4.48
N THR A 48 4.44 8.66 -4.66
CA THR A 48 5.31 9.54 -3.85
C THR A 48 4.92 9.49 -2.37
N LYS A 49 3.62 9.49 -2.08
CA LYS A 49 3.09 9.31 -0.72
C LYS A 49 3.54 7.97 -0.14
N SER A 50 3.38 6.87 -0.87
CA SER A 50 3.80 5.55 -0.40
C SER A 50 5.28 5.47 -0.10
N GLN A 51 6.11 6.02 -0.98
CA GLN A 51 7.55 6.06 -0.74
C GLN A 51 7.93 6.90 0.49
N ALA A 52 7.22 8.00 0.76
CA ALA A 52 7.45 8.80 1.96
C ALA A 52 7.05 8.05 3.25
N GLU A 53 5.90 7.37 3.23
CA GLU A 53 5.43 6.56 4.35
C GLU A 53 6.34 5.36 4.62
N MET A 54 6.80 4.65 3.57
CA MET A 54 7.76 3.56 3.71
C MET A 54 9.10 4.01 4.30
N ARG A 55 9.62 5.19 3.93
CA ARG A 55 10.82 5.75 4.58
C ARG A 55 10.59 6.00 6.07
N THR A 56 9.44 6.56 6.40
CA THR A 56 9.06 6.83 7.80
C THR A 56 8.97 5.53 8.60
N LEU A 57 8.33 4.50 8.04
CA LEU A 57 8.27 3.16 8.62
C LEU A 57 9.65 2.55 8.76
N ALA A 58 10.52 2.65 7.76
CA ALA A 58 11.88 2.13 7.83
C ALA A 58 12.68 2.77 8.97
N THR A 59 12.61 4.10 9.11
CA THR A 59 13.22 4.80 10.25
C THR A 59 12.63 4.35 11.58
N ALA A 60 11.32 4.13 11.65
CA ALA A 60 10.66 3.64 12.85
C ALA A 60 11.07 2.21 13.23
N ILE A 61 11.20 1.32 12.25
CA ILE A 61 11.64 -0.07 12.43
C ILE A 61 13.09 -0.09 12.93
N GLU A 62 13.97 0.70 12.32
CA GLU A 62 15.37 0.80 12.77
C GLU A 62 15.47 1.43 14.17
N GLY A 63 14.60 2.39 14.50
CA GLY A 63 14.49 2.94 15.86
C GLY A 63 14.08 1.87 16.87
N LEU A 64 13.07 1.07 16.55
CA LEU A 64 12.63 -0.05 17.37
C LEU A 64 13.74 -1.10 17.53
N ARG A 65 14.44 -1.42 16.44
CA ARG A 65 15.56 -2.36 16.44
C ARG A 65 16.69 -1.87 17.34
N SER A 66 17.02 -0.59 17.26
CA SER A 66 18.06 0.03 18.11
C SER A 66 17.69 -0.03 19.60
N GLU A 67 16.41 0.20 19.93
CA GLU A 67 15.95 0.16 21.33
C GLU A 67 15.82 -1.26 21.89
N ARG A 68 15.25 -2.20 21.12
CA ARG A 68 14.89 -3.54 21.61
C ARG A 68 15.89 -4.63 21.25
N GLY A 69 16.79 -4.35 20.30
CA GLY A 69 17.77 -5.29 19.77
C GLY A 69 17.19 -6.39 18.88
N VAL A 70 15.94 -6.24 18.42
CA VAL A 70 15.23 -7.23 17.60
C VAL A 70 14.44 -6.52 16.51
N LEU A 71 14.23 -7.18 15.36
CA LEU A 71 13.29 -6.70 14.35
C LEU A 71 11.84 -6.99 14.77
N LEU A 72 10.90 -6.49 13.96
CA LEU A 72 9.49 -6.87 14.07
C LEU A 72 9.36 -8.37 13.79
N ILE A 73 8.22 -8.92 14.19
CA ILE A 73 7.89 -10.31 13.95
C ILE A 73 7.01 -10.31 12.70
N ASP A 74 7.42 -10.89 11.60
CA ASP A 74 6.65 -10.89 10.35
C ASP A 74 5.50 -11.92 10.39
N PHE A 75 4.82 -12.18 9.27
CA PHE A 75 3.77 -13.19 9.28
C PHE A 75 4.26 -14.62 9.25
N TRP A 76 5.50 -14.82 8.82
CA TRP A 76 6.03 -16.14 8.56
C TRP A 76 6.77 -16.69 9.79
N ASP A 77 7.03 -15.87 10.82
CA ASP A 77 7.70 -16.28 12.07
C ASP A 77 6.72 -16.49 13.21
N ASP A 78 5.50 -15.97 13.14
CA ASP A 78 4.56 -15.87 14.26
C ASP A 78 4.16 -17.24 14.84
N HIS A 79 4.21 -18.31 14.04
CA HIS A 79 3.98 -19.69 14.47
C HIS A 79 5.17 -20.32 15.22
N THR A 80 6.35 -19.71 15.18
CA THR A 80 7.53 -20.26 15.85
C THR A 80 7.47 -20.04 17.36
N THR A 81 7.98 -21.01 18.13
CA THR A 81 8.08 -20.88 19.59
C THR A 81 8.92 -19.66 19.98
N GLN A 82 9.97 -19.36 19.22
CA GLN A 82 10.86 -18.22 19.46
C GLN A 82 10.18 -16.88 19.22
N ALA A 83 9.41 -16.73 18.13
CA ALA A 83 8.60 -15.55 17.90
C ALA A 83 7.57 -15.36 19.01
N ASN A 84 6.85 -16.42 19.42
CA ASN A 84 5.89 -16.34 20.51
C ASN A 84 6.52 -15.90 21.83
N ILE A 85 7.70 -16.44 22.18
CA ILE A 85 8.45 -15.99 23.35
C ILE A 85 8.84 -14.52 23.20
N ARG A 86 9.31 -14.09 22.03
CA ARG A 86 9.68 -12.70 21.75
C ARG A 86 8.49 -11.75 21.83
N ILE A 87 7.34 -12.10 21.27
CA ILE A 87 6.08 -11.36 21.40
C ILE A 87 5.78 -11.10 22.88
N ASN A 88 5.86 -12.14 23.70
CA ASN A 88 5.55 -12.03 25.12
C ASN A 88 6.60 -11.22 25.90
N THR A 89 7.90 -11.42 25.60
CA THR A 89 9.01 -10.89 26.40
C THR A 89 9.50 -9.52 25.95
N LYS A 90 9.56 -9.27 24.63
CA LYS A 90 10.09 -8.04 24.01
C LYS A 90 9.00 -7.10 23.53
N PHE A 91 7.81 -7.62 23.23
CA PHE A 91 6.68 -6.82 22.76
C PHE A 91 5.52 -6.73 23.76
N ASN A 92 5.60 -7.37 24.93
CA ASN A 92 4.53 -7.36 25.93
C ASN A 92 3.15 -7.71 25.33
N LYS A 93 3.11 -8.71 24.42
CA LYS A 93 1.92 -9.15 23.67
C LYS A 93 1.37 -8.17 22.63
N ILE A 94 2.02 -7.03 22.42
CA ILE A 94 1.66 -6.06 21.39
C ILE A 94 2.00 -6.64 20.02
N GLY A 95 1.05 -6.55 19.09
CA GLY A 95 1.19 -7.12 17.75
C GLY A 95 0.87 -8.60 17.62
N HIS A 96 0.52 -9.31 18.71
CA HIS A 96 0.04 -10.70 18.65
C HIS A 96 -1.41 -10.74 18.12
N TRP A 97 -2.37 -10.28 18.94
CA TRP A 97 -3.81 -10.21 18.60
C TRP A 97 -4.54 -9.07 19.38
N PHE A 98 -3.80 -8.07 19.88
CA PHE A 98 -4.26 -7.07 20.87
C PHE A 98 -4.68 -5.73 20.22
N PRO A 99 -5.74 -5.04 20.72
CA PRO A 99 -7.13 -5.12 20.23
C PRO A 99 -7.28 -4.75 18.73
N PRO A 100 -8.39 -5.14 18.07
CA PRO A 100 -8.37 -5.85 16.78
C PRO A 100 -7.60 -5.10 15.69
N CYS A 101 -6.48 -5.67 15.27
CA CYS A 101 -5.80 -5.25 14.05
C CYS A 101 -6.61 -5.62 12.79
N SER A 102 -7.66 -6.42 12.94
CA SER A 102 -8.69 -6.68 11.93
C SER A 102 -10.04 -6.95 12.61
N ILE A 103 -11.11 -6.34 12.11
CA ILE A 103 -12.48 -6.65 12.55
C ILE A 103 -13.03 -7.96 11.96
N VAL A 104 -12.39 -8.49 10.92
CA VAL A 104 -12.83 -9.70 10.20
C VAL A 104 -12.14 -10.95 10.75
N HIS A 105 -10.87 -10.84 11.15
CA HIS A 105 -10.14 -11.90 11.86
C HIS A 105 -9.70 -11.41 13.24
N PRO A 106 -10.58 -11.45 14.25
CA PRO A 106 -10.24 -11.03 15.60
C PRO A 106 -9.24 -11.98 16.29
N ASP A 107 -9.11 -13.20 15.77
CA ASP A 107 -8.27 -14.29 16.25
C ASP A 107 -7.02 -14.52 15.38
N GLN A 108 -6.82 -13.71 14.33
CA GLN A 108 -5.64 -13.78 13.47
C GLN A 108 -4.91 -12.44 13.41
N ARG A 109 -3.63 -12.52 13.08
CA ARG A 109 -2.74 -11.37 12.98
C ARG A 109 -3.00 -10.73 11.62
N SER A 110 -3.01 -9.40 11.55
CA SER A 110 -3.06 -8.66 10.28
C SER A 110 -1.73 -7.94 10.05
N MET A 111 -1.49 -7.41 8.84
CA MET A 111 -0.25 -6.66 8.61
C MET A 111 -0.17 -5.41 9.51
N ALA A 112 -1.33 -4.83 9.84
CA ALA A 112 -1.40 -3.80 10.86
C ALA A 112 -0.92 -4.29 12.23
N CYS A 113 -1.19 -5.55 12.64
CA CYS A 113 -0.63 -6.12 13.88
C CYS A 113 0.89 -6.24 13.82
N VAL A 114 1.47 -6.54 12.66
CA VAL A 114 2.93 -6.59 12.48
C VAL A 114 3.56 -5.23 12.76
N LEU A 115 2.92 -4.16 12.28
CA LEU A 115 3.41 -2.78 12.44
C LEU A 115 2.96 -2.12 13.75
N TYR A 116 1.96 -2.67 14.44
CA TYR A 116 1.39 -2.09 15.65
C TYR A 116 2.41 -1.81 16.77
N PRO A 117 3.44 -2.65 17.00
CA PRO A 117 4.54 -2.34 17.91
C PRO A 117 5.25 -1.00 17.68
N LEU A 118 5.14 -0.41 16.49
CA LEU A 118 5.70 0.91 16.18
C LEU A 118 4.87 2.06 16.76
N THR A 119 3.62 1.80 17.17
CA THR A 119 2.70 2.80 17.72
C THR A 119 2.57 2.74 19.24
N SER A 120 3.02 1.66 19.87
CA SER A 120 2.82 1.40 21.30
C SER A 120 3.85 0.40 21.87
N PRO A 121 4.33 0.58 23.11
CA PRO A 121 4.05 1.69 24.03
C PRO A 121 4.89 2.94 23.73
N VAL A 122 6.07 2.75 23.12
CA VAL A 122 6.88 3.83 22.56
C VAL A 122 6.37 4.13 21.16
N LYS A 123 6.06 5.40 20.90
CA LYS A 123 5.54 5.86 19.61
C LYS A 123 6.70 6.22 18.70
N TYR A 124 7.04 5.33 17.77
CA TYR A 124 7.92 5.63 16.64
C TYR A 124 7.14 6.26 15.47
N ILE A 125 5.86 5.88 15.34
CA ILE A 125 4.89 6.48 14.41
C ILE A 125 3.58 6.81 15.15
N THR A 126 2.82 7.76 14.62
CA THR A 126 1.54 8.18 15.20
C THR A 126 0.42 7.16 14.96
N GLU A 127 0.42 6.56 13.77
CA GLU A 127 -0.54 5.55 13.34
C GLU A 127 0.11 4.66 12.27
N VAL A 128 -0.45 3.46 12.07
CA VAL A 128 -0.05 2.59 10.97
C VAL A 128 -0.62 3.16 9.66
N PRO A 129 0.23 3.49 8.67
CA PRO A 129 -0.24 4.10 7.42
C PRO A 129 -1.10 3.13 6.60
N ARG A 130 -1.89 3.68 5.69
CA ARG A 130 -2.64 2.89 4.72
C ARG A 130 -2.04 3.08 3.33
N ASP A 131 -1.79 1.97 2.66
CA ASP A 131 -1.33 1.95 1.28
C ASP A 131 -2.41 2.59 0.38
N PRO A 132 -2.11 3.69 -0.34
CA PRO A 132 -3.06 4.39 -1.20
C PRO A 132 -3.49 3.62 -2.45
N PHE A 133 -2.86 2.48 -2.73
CA PHE A 133 -3.22 1.55 -3.80
C PHE A 133 -3.87 0.27 -3.26
N ALA A 134 -3.93 0.08 -1.94
CA ALA A 134 -4.71 -1.02 -1.38
C ALA A 134 -6.21 -0.82 -1.67
N PRO A 135 -6.94 -1.89 -2.02
CA PRO A 135 -8.38 -1.82 -2.24
C PRO A 135 -9.13 -1.52 -0.94
N GLU A 136 -10.30 -0.88 -1.07
CA GLU A 136 -11.16 -0.58 0.07
C GLU A 136 -11.79 -1.86 0.65
N PRO A 137 -12.20 -1.88 1.94
CA PRO A 137 -12.78 -3.07 2.55
C PRO A 137 -14.01 -3.53 1.77
N GLY A 138 -14.06 -4.82 1.44
CA GLY A 138 -15.17 -5.44 0.69
C GLY A 138 -15.12 -5.27 -0.84
N GLN A 139 -14.11 -4.59 -1.41
CA GLN A 139 -13.90 -4.59 -2.86
C GLN A 139 -13.18 -5.86 -3.31
N PHE A 140 -13.90 -6.93 -3.63
CA PHE A 140 -13.28 -8.20 -4.04
C PHE A 140 -12.46 -8.06 -5.34
N ARG A 141 -11.13 -8.18 -5.23
CA ARG A 141 -10.24 -8.55 -6.34
C ARG A 141 -10.12 -10.08 -6.36
N SER A 142 -10.90 -10.72 -7.24
CA SER A 142 -11.00 -12.16 -7.57
C SER A 142 -10.26 -13.21 -6.71
N GLY A 143 -11.02 -13.99 -5.92
CA GLY A 143 -10.73 -15.41 -5.61
C GLY A 143 -11.09 -15.86 -4.19
N ASN A 144 -11.66 -17.05 -4.05
CA ASN A 144 -11.87 -17.74 -2.76
C ASN A 144 -10.70 -18.69 -2.48
N THR A 145 -10.26 -18.75 -1.22
CA THR A 145 -9.23 -19.62 -0.59
C THR A 145 -7.78 -19.07 -0.57
N GLY A 146 -7.15 -19.14 0.62
CA GLY A 146 -5.70 -18.99 0.83
C GLY A 146 -5.30 -17.91 1.85
N HIS A 147 -4.63 -18.31 2.93
CA HIS A 147 -4.14 -17.48 4.04
C HIS A 147 -2.94 -16.59 3.70
N ASP A 148 -2.99 -15.80 2.63
CA ASP A 148 -1.96 -14.80 2.36
C ASP A 148 -2.58 -13.62 1.61
N GLU A 149 -2.50 -12.44 2.23
CA GLU A 149 -2.81 -11.15 1.59
C GLU A 149 -4.25 -11.02 1.07
N HIS A 150 -5.25 -11.23 1.94
CA HIS A 150 -6.55 -10.65 1.64
C HIS A 150 -6.44 -9.11 1.64
N VAL A 151 -6.09 -8.56 0.49
CA VAL A 151 -5.92 -7.12 0.23
C VAL A 151 -7.16 -6.31 0.60
N ASN A 152 -8.32 -6.97 0.67
CA ASN A 152 -9.63 -6.38 0.95
C ASN A 152 -10.04 -6.47 2.43
N LEU A 153 -9.16 -6.94 3.32
CA LEU A 153 -9.47 -7.03 4.75
C LEU A 153 -8.99 -5.80 5.52
N PRO A 154 -9.83 -5.26 6.41
CA PRO A 154 -9.42 -4.24 7.37
C PRO A 154 -8.17 -4.70 8.12
N GLY A 155 -7.07 -3.94 8.03
CA GLY A 155 -5.77 -4.28 8.64
C GLY A 155 -4.68 -4.75 7.67
N ASN A 156 -5.05 -5.25 6.49
CA ASN A 156 -4.10 -5.62 5.42
C ASN A 156 -3.97 -4.55 4.33
N GLN A 157 -4.57 -3.39 4.56
CA GLN A 157 -4.49 -2.21 3.69
C GLN A 157 -3.25 -1.34 3.97
N THR A 158 -2.26 -1.87 4.71
CA THR A 158 -0.99 -1.22 5.00
C THR A 158 0.12 -1.89 4.19
N TYR A 159 1.34 -1.35 4.25
CA TYR A 159 2.52 -1.94 3.66
C TYR A 159 2.86 -3.30 4.27
N LEU A 160 3.19 -4.26 3.42
CA LEU A 160 3.70 -5.57 3.81
C LEU A 160 5.11 -5.40 4.40
N TYR A 161 5.34 -5.99 5.56
CA TYR A 161 6.65 -6.14 6.17
C TYR A 161 7.10 -7.59 6.09
N ALA A 162 8.36 -7.80 5.72
CA ALA A 162 9.03 -9.09 5.81
C ALA A 162 10.50 -8.86 6.19
N ASP A 163 11.09 -9.80 6.90
CA ASP A 163 12.50 -9.71 7.27
C ASP A 163 13.22 -11.06 7.29
N ARG A 164 14.51 -10.97 7.59
CA ARG A 164 15.35 -12.12 7.89
C ARG A 164 16.11 -11.90 9.20
N ASP A 165 15.43 -12.07 10.32
CA ASP A 165 15.97 -11.83 11.67
C ASP A 165 16.88 -12.96 12.19
N SER A 166 18.06 -12.62 12.72
CA SER A 166 19.03 -13.58 13.29
C SER A 166 18.69 -14.19 14.63
N GLY A 167 17.79 -13.57 15.38
CA GLY A 167 17.27 -14.09 16.64
C GLY A 167 16.06 -15.03 16.48
N ILE A 168 15.67 -15.40 15.26
CA ILE A 168 14.67 -16.45 15.00
C ILE A 168 15.32 -17.52 14.13
N ASN A 169 15.70 -18.63 14.77
CA ASN A 169 16.33 -19.78 14.13
C ASN A 169 15.24 -20.68 13.51
N ARG A 170 15.03 -20.53 12.20
CA ARG A 170 14.20 -21.42 11.39
C ARG A 170 15.11 -22.45 10.71
N GLY A 171 14.89 -23.74 10.96
CA GLY A 171 15.51 -24.78 10.13
C GLY A 171 14.86 -24.77 8.75
N ASP A 172 15.61 -24.39 7.71
CA ASP A 172 15.38 -24.41 6.24
C ASP A 172 14.01 -24.01 5.66
N GLY A 173 12.95 -23.90 6.45
CA GLY A 173 11.61 -23.42 6.11
C GLY A 173 11.48 -21.91 6.25
N ASP A 174 12.59 -21.21 6.03
CA ASP A 174 12.60 -19.78 5.77
C ASP A 174 11.82 -19.60 4.46
N TRP A 175 10.52 -19.30 4.53
CA TRP A 175 9.83 -18.70 3.40
C TRP A 175 10.32 -17.25 3.25
N ASN A 176 11.64 -17.11 3.08
CA ASN A 176 12.38 -16.05 2.40
C ASN A 176 11.81 -15.78 0.97
N GLN A 177 10.76 -16.51 0.58
CA GLN A 177 10.01 -16.44 -0.66
C GLN A 177 9.00 -15.31 -0.74
N THR A 178 8.79 -14.53 0.33
CA THR A 178 8.04 -13.26 0.18
C THR A 178 8.78 -12.30 -0.74
N THR A 179 10.07 -12.59 -1.03
CA THR A 179 10.78 -12.13 -2.22
C THR A 179 11.63 -13.23 -2.90
N PHE A 180 11.01 -14.31 -3.42
CA PHE A 180 11.52 -15.19 -4.52
C PHE A 180 12.13 -16.57 -4.19
N PRO A 181 12.04 -17.52 -5.14
CA PRO A 181 12.77 -18.80 -5.12
C PRO A 181 14.31 -18.62 -5.10
N PRO A 182 15.07 -19.68 -4.79
CA PRO A 182 16.55 -19.63 -4.71
C PRO A 182 17.29 -19.31 -6.03
N VAL A 183 16.58 -18.98 -7.12
CA VAL A 183 17.15 -18.70 -8.43
C VAL A 183 16.79 -17.27 -8.86
N PRO A 184 17.77 -16.37 -9.05
CA PRO A 184 17.52 -15.03 -9.58
C PRO A 184 17.04 -15.13 -11.04
N ILE A 185 15.80 -14.71 -11.30
CA ILE A 185 15.33 -14.44 -12.66
C ILE A 185 15.57 -12.94 -12.95
N PRO A 186 16.04 -12.55 -14.16
CA PRO A 186 16.24 -11.16 -14.51
C PRO A 186 14.99 -10.28 -14.22
N GLY A 187 15.16 -9.24 -13.40
CA GLY A 187 14.09 -8.32 -13.01
C GLY A 187 13.37 -8.67 -11.69
N GLN A 188 13.75 -9.75 -11.01
CA GLN A 188 13.29 -10.08 -9.66
C GLN A 188 14.22 -9.54 -8.58
N LEU A 189 13.73 -9.40 -7.34
CA LEU A 189 14.59 -9.01 -6.22
C LEU A 189 15.51 -10.18 -5.82
N ARG A 190 16.65 -9.86 -5.21
CA ARG A 190 17.45 -10.87 -4.50
C ARG A 190 16.80 -11.28 -3.15
N PRO A 191 17.15 -12.46 -2.62
CA PRO A 191 16.80 -12.84 -1.25
C PRO A 191 17.30 -11.83 -0.19
N LEU A 192 16.67 -11.83 0.98
CA LEU A 192 17.08 -10.98 2.10
C LEU A 192 18.40 -11.47 2.72
N LYS A 193 19.30 -10.52 2.99
CA LYS A 193 20.50 -10.74 3.80
C LYS A 193 20.11 -10.89 5.27
N MET A 194 21.01 -11.41 6.09
CA MET A 194 20.77 -11.50 7.52
C MET A 194 20.51 -10.11 8.12
N ASP A 195 19.50 -10.02 8.96
CA ASP A 195 18.95 -8.83 9.60
C ASP A 195 18.58 -7.69 8.64
N GLU A 196 18.20 -8.06 7.43
CA GLU A 196 17.62 -7.16 6.44
C GLU A 196 16.10 -7.29 6.48
N PHE A 197 15.40 -6.17 6.30
CA PHE A 197 13.95 -6.16 6.14
C PHE A 197 13.55 -5.45 4.84
N THR A 198 12.34 -5.75 4.41
CA THR A 198 11.68 -5.13 3.27
C THR A 198 10.31 -4.62 3.65
N LEU A 199 9.92 -3.52 3.01
CA LEU A 199 8.56 -3.03 2.96
C LEU A 199 8.07 -3.11 1.51
N SER A 200 6.88 -3.65 1.29
CA SER A 200 6.24 -3.62 -0.03
C SER A 200 4.83 -3.07 0.02
N GLY A 201 4.46 -2.37 -1.05
CA GLY A 201 3.15 -1.78 -1.23
C GLY A 201 2.69 -1.93 -2.66
N PHE A 202 1.38 -1.86 -2.88
CA PHE A 202 0.76 -1.97 -4.18
C PHE A 202 1.23 -0.85 -5.11
N GLY A 203 1.44 -1.21 -6.38
CA GLY A 203 1.70 -0.24 -7.44
C GLY A 203 0.44 0.15 -8.20
N PRO A 204 0.52 1.17 -9.06
CA PRO A 204 -0.64 1.73 -9.78
C PRO A 204 -1.43 0.76 -10.65
N ALA A 205 -0.80 -0.29 -11.17
CA ALA A 205 -1.44 -1.29 -12.03
C ALA A 205 -1.21 -2.72 -11.54
N VAL A 206 -1.01 -2.90 -10.23
CA VAL A 206 -0.69 -4.21 -9.63
C VAL A 206 -1.79 -5.24 -9.88
N GLU A 207 -3.05 -4.83 -10.04
CA GLU A 207 -4.17 -5.74 -10.35
C GLU A 207 -3.97 -6.56 -11.61
N LYS A 208 -3.20 -6.06 -12.58
CA LYS A 208 -2.95 -6.76 -13.85
C LYS A 208 -2.02 -7.96 -13.69
N ASN A 209 -1.37 -8.07 -12.54
CA ASN A 209 -0.36 -9.07 -12.20
C ASN A 209 -0.75 -9.91 -10.98
N LEU A 210 -2.01 -9.85 -10.55
CA LEU A 210 -2.49 -10.74 -9.50
C LEU A 210 -2.64 -12.14 -10.11
N ASP A 211 -1.78 -13.08 -9.70
CA ASP A 211 -1.94 -14.50 -9.99
C ASP A 211 -2.81 -15.12 -8.89
N GLY A 212 -4.11 -15.20 -9.13
CA GLY A 212 -5.08 -15.55 -8.09
C GLY A 212 -5.21 -14.47 -7.01
N ASN A 213 -5.11 -14.88 -5.73
CA ASN A 213 -5.42 -14.07 -4.54
C ASN A 213 -4.22 -13.38 -3.88
N SER A 214 -3.00 -13.66 -4.34
CA SER A 214 -1.80 -13.24 -3.62
C SER A 214 -0.92 -12.37 -4.50
N VAL A 215 -0.36 -11.31 -3.93
CA VAL A 215 0.53 -10.38 -4.61
C VAL A 215 1.96 -10.89 -4.43
N ARG A 216 2.19 -12.12 -4.89
CA ARG A 216 3.48 -12.83 -4.75
C ARG A 216 4.46 -12.55 -5.88
N LEU A 217 4.19 -11.56 -6.74
CA LEU A 217 5.03 -11.35 -7.92
C LEU A 217 6.15 -10.30 -7.73
N PRO A 218 7.38 -10.60 -8.17
CA PRO A 218 8.61 -9.82 -7.96
C PRO A 218 8.71 -8.44 -8.55
N TYR A 219 7.72 -8.06 -9.34
CA TYR A 219 7.91 -6.94 -10.23
C TYR A 219 8.05 -5.68 -9.41
N VAL A 220 9.19 -5.02 -9.56
CA VAL A 220 9.44 -3.73 -8.93
C VAL A 220 8.74 -2.65 -9.75
N TYR A 221 8.11 -1.73 -9.05
CA TYR A 221 7.57 -0.52 -9.63
C TYR A 221 8.65 0.17 -10.48
N SER A 222 8.33 0.40 -11.75
CA SER A 222 9.20 1.12 -12.68
C SER A 222 8.68 2.54 -12.89
N PRO A 223 9.46 3.58 -12.52
CA PRO A 223 9.08 4.98 -12.78
C PRO A 223 8.87 5.28 -14.27
N THR A 224 9.56 4.57 -15.17
CA THR A 224 9.44 4.77 -16.63
C THR A 224 8.07 4.34 -17.17
N ASN A 225 7.42 3.40 -16.49
CA ASN A 225 6.09 2.91 -16.85
C ASN A 225 4.97 3.63 -16.09
N GLY A 226 5.30 4.58 -15.20
CA GLY A 226 4.35 5.49 -14.54
C GLY A 226 3.13 4.77 -13.96
N SER A 227 1.93 5.21 -14.36
CA SER A 227 0.65 4.62 -13.95
C SER A 227 0.36 3.24 -14.55
N LYS A 228 1.15 2.78 -15.52
CA LYS A 228 1.03 1.45 -16.14
C LYS A 228 1.95 0.43 -15.50
N SER A 229 2.76 0.81 -14.52
CA SER A 229 3.65 -0.14 -13.85
C SER A 229 2.85 -1.17 -13.07
N ILE A 230 3.00 -2.42 -13.49
CA ILE A 230 2.38 -3.61 -12.92
C ILE A 230 3.16 -4.18 -11.71
N GLY A 231 4.20 -3.46 -11.27
CA GLY A 231 5.05 -3.84 -10.15
C GLY A 231 4.67 -3.15 -8.85
N MET A 232 5.05 -3.74 -7.73
CA MET A 232 4.87 -3.20 -6.38
C MET A 232 5.97 -2.18 -6.05
N ILE A 233 5.65 -1.24 -5.18
CA ILE A 233 6.62 -0.33 -4.61
C ILE A 233 7.38 -1.11 -3.54
N TYR A 234 8.68 -1.30 -3.74
CA TYR A 234 9.54 -2.03 -2.81
C TYR A 234 10.58 -1.11 -2.18
N TYR A 235 10.74 -1.24 -0.88
CA TYR A 235 11.79 -0.60 -0.09
C TYR A 235 12.56 -1.66 0.67
N ARG A 236 13.90 -1.60 0.63
CA ARG A 236 14.78 -2.48 1.40
C ARG A 236 15.61 -1.67 2.37
N SER A 237 15.82 -2.18 3.58
CA SER A 237 16.56 -1.43 4.63
C SER A 237 17.98 -1.06 4.21
N THR A 238 18.66 -1.91 3.43
CA THR A 238 20.05 -1.67 3.00
C THR A 238 20.18 -0.83 1.73
N THR A 239 19.23 -0.91 0.80
CA THR A 239 19.38 -0.36 -0.55
C THR A 239 18.30 0.65 -0.95
N GLY A 240 17.28 0.83 -0.12
CA GLY A 240 16.19 1.77 -0.35
C GLY A 240 15.26 1.33 -1.47
N PHE A 241 14.82 2.28 -2.29
CA PHE A 241 13.89 2.03 -3.40
C PHE A 241 14.62 1.63 -4.69
N GLY A 242 13.99 0.75 -5.47
CA GLY A 242 14.30 0.63 -6.90
C GLY A 242 15.50 -0.22 -7.26
N SER A 243 16.01 -1.08 -6.38
CA SER A 243 17.06 -2.02 -6.74
C SER A 243 16.65 -3.48 -6.55
N PRO A 244 16.43 -4.22 -7.65
CA PRO A 244 16.29 -5.67 -7.61
C PRO A 244 17.59 -6.39 -7.22
N ASN A 245 18.75 -5.77 -7.50
CA ASN A 245 20.05 -6.47 -7.55
C ASN A 245 21.17 -5.89 -6.68
N SER A 246 20.95 -4.86 -5.85
CA SER A 246 21.98 -4.32 -4.94
C SER A 246 21.86 -4.84 -3.51
#